data_AF-A0A923Q799-F1
#
_entry.id   AF-A0A923Q799-F1
#
_cell.length_a   1.000
_cell.length_b   1.000
_cell.length_c   1.000
_cell.angle_alpha   90.00
_cell.angle_beta   90.00
_cell.angle_gamma   90.00
#
_symmetry.space_group_name_H-M   'P 1'
#
loop_
_entity.id
_entity.type
_entity.pdbx_description
1 polymer ?
#
loop_
_entity_poly.entity_id
_entity_poly.type
_entity_poly.pdbx_seq_one_letter_code
_entity_poly.pdbx_strand_id
1 'polypeptide(L)'
;LAADLALPIEEMDLTVRSYNCLKREGIHSVGELVSRSEADLLDIRNFGAKSIDEVKVKLHGMGLALKDSPPGFDPSTVVNTWGTDETVGTEALEDDGDAGFAETEQL
;
A
#
# COMPACT_ATOMS: atom_id res chain seq x y z
N LEU A 1 -2.27 16.15 -11.70
CA LEU A 1 -2.92 14.83 -11.91
C LEU A 1 -2.68 14.27 -13.31
N ALA A 2 -3.08 14.94 -14.40
CA ALA A 2 -2.84 14.38 -15.75
C ALA A 2 -1.41 14.62 -16.29
N ALA A 3 -0.72 15.67 -15.82
CA ALA A 3 0.64 15.98 -16.26
C ALA A 3 1.65 14.93 -15.76
N ASP A 4 1.43 14.40 -14.56
CA ASP A 4 2.36 13.49 -13.87
C ASP A 4 2.42 12.10 -14.54
N LEU A 5 1.36 11.70 -15.25
CA LEU A 5 1.28 10.41 -15.97
C LEU A 5 2.13 10.39 -17.24
N ALA A 6 2.35 11.56 -17.87
CA ALA A 6 3.18 11.69 -19.06
C ALA A 6 4.68 11.80 -18.74
N LEU A 7 5.02 11.87 -17.44
CA LEU A 7 6.38 12.06 -16.95
C LEU A 7 7.21 10.79 -17.21
N PRO A 8 8.42 10.91 -17.77
CA PRO A 8 9.27 9.76 -18.04
C PRO A 8 9.83 9.19 -16.73
N ILE A 9 10.06 7.86 -16.67
CA ILE A 9 10.64 7.22 -15.48
C ILE A 9 12.05 7.73 -15.13
N GLU A 10 12.72 8.39 -16.07
CA GLU A 10 14.04 9.02 -15.89
C GLU A 10 13.98 10.22 -14.94
N GLU A 11 12.88 10.95 -14.92
CA GLU A 11 12.69 12.14 -14.07
C GLU A 11 12.24 11.79 -12.64
N MET A 12 11.88 10.52 -12.36
CA MET A 12 11.54 10.08 -11.01
C MET A 12 12.76 9.89 -10.10
N ASP A 13 13.99 10.01 -10.61
CA ASP A 13 15.24 9.77 -9.87
C ASP A 13 15.21 8.43 -9.10
N LEU A 14 14.81 7.36 -9.80
CA LEU A 14 14.85 6.00 -9.27
C LEU A 14 16.30 5.47 -9.26
N THR A 15 16.55 4.43 -8.46
CA THR A 15 17.85 3.76 -8.57
C THR A 15 18.04 3.13 -9.94
N VAL A 16 19.31 3.06 -10.38
CA VAL A 16 19.71 2.45 -11.66
C VAL A 16 19.14 1.03 -11.83
N ARG A 17 18.98 0.30 -10.72
CA ARG A 17 18.39 -1.05 -10.73
C ARG A 17 16.89 -0.98 -11.07
N SER A 18 16.13 -0.18 -10.34
CA SER A 18 14.69 -0.01 -10.54
C SER A 18 14.40 0.49 -11.95
N TYR A 19 15.13 1.53 -12.41
CA TYR A 19 15.03 2.05 -13.78
C TYR A 19 15.32 0.99 -14.85
N ASN A 20 16.44 0.26 -14.73
CA ASN A 20 16.82 -0.73 -15.74
C ASN A 20 15.86 -1.93 -15.78
N CYS A 21 15.27 -2.33 -14.65
CA CYS A 21 14.25 -3.36 -14.63
C CYS A 21 12.97 -2.91 -15.33
N LEU A 22 12.47 -1.71 -15.00
CA LEU A 22 11.26 -1.14 -15.62
C LEU A 22 11.43 -0.93 -17.13
N LYS A 23 12.59 -0.42 -17.56
CA LYS A 23 12.91 -0.22 -18.97
C LYS A 23 12.93 -1.53 -19.77
N ARG A 24 13.39 -2.63 -19.17
CA ARG A 24 13.41 -3.95 -19.84
C ARG A 24 12.03 -4.59 -19.92
N GLU A 25 11.15 -4.24 -18.99
CA GLU A 25 9.74 -4.62 -19.02
C GLU A 25 8.91 -3.75 -19.99
N GLY A 26 9.52 -2.74 -20.61
CA GLY A 26 8.87 -1.82 -21.55
C GLY A 26 8.07 -0.72 -20.88
N ILE A 27 8.34 -0.43 -19.59
CA ILE A 27 7.72 0.66 -18.85
C ILE A 27 8.62 1.88 -18.96
N HIS A 28 8.19 2.92 -19.67
CA HIS A 28 8.97 4.13 -19.92
C HIS A 28 8.34 5.38 -19.31
N SER A 29 7.05 5.33 -18.97
CA SER A 29 6.29 6.45 -18.40
C SER A 29 5.69 6.11 -17.04
N VAL A 30 5.41 7.13 -16.24
CA VAL A 30 4.69 7.00 -14.96
C VAL A 30 3.29 6.44 -15.17
N GLY A 31 2.61 6.82 -16.26
CA GLY A 31 1.27 6.30 -16.58
C GLY A 31 1.25 4.80 -16.81
N GLU A 32 2.24 4.27 -17.51
CA GLU A 32 2.41 2.81 -17.69
C GLU A 32 2.72 2.14 -16.35
N LEU A 33 3.56 2.75 -15.51
CA LEU A 33 3.91 2.21 -14.21
C LEU A 33 2.70 2.11 -13.27
N VAL A 34 1.88 3.16 -13.17
CA VAL A 34 0.67 3.21 -12.33
C VAL A 34 -0.39 2.20 -12.80
N SER A 35 -0.41 1.89 -14.10
CA SER A 35 -1.33 0.88 -14.66
C SER A 35 -0.98 -0.56 -14.25
N ARG A 36 0.25 -0.81 -13.80
CA ARG A 36 0.73 -2.12 -13.31
C ARG A 36 0.42 -2.31 -11.83
N SER A 37 0.21 -3.56 -11.43
CA SER A 37 0.06 -3.91 -10.01
C SER A 37 1.42 -4.11 -9.35
N GLU A 38 1.46 -4.02 -8.01
CA GLU A 38 2.66 -4.37 -7.26
C GLU A 38 3.08 -5.83 -7.48
N ALA A 39 2.10 -6.74 -7.59
CA ALA A 39 2.35 -8.14 -7.89
C ALA A 39 3.04 -8.33 -9.24
N ASP A 40 2.61 -7.60 -10.28
CA ASP A 40 3.26 -7.64 -11.60
C ASP A 40 4.71 -7.13 -11.52
N LEU A 41 4.96 -6.09 -10.72
CA LEU A 41 6.31 -5.56 -10.52
C LEU A 41 7.20 -6.53 -9.74
N LEU A 42 6.66 -7.27 -8.77
CA LEU A 42 7.37 -8.32 -8.02
C LEU A 42 7.80 -9.49 -8.91
N ASP A 43 7.05 -9.78 -9.97
CA ASP A 43 7.37 -10.86 -10.91
C ASP A 43 8.54 -10.50 -11.84
N ILE A 44 8.87 -9.21 -11.99
CA ILE A 44 10.00 -8.76 -12.80
C ILE A 44 11.30 -9.29 -12.22
N ARG A 45 12.08 -9.99 -13.06
CA ARG A 45 13.37 -10.55 -12.67
C ARG A 45 14.32 -9.45 -12.18
N ASN A 46 14.84 -9.64 -10.97
CA ASN A 46 15.71 -8.70 -10.25
C ASN A 46 14.99 -7.45 -9.70
N PHE A 47 13.67 -7.37 -9.79
CA PHE A 47 12.90 -6.42 -9.01
C PHE A 47 12.68 -6.99 -7.61
N GLY A 48 12.76 -6.16 -6.58
CA GLY A 48 12.62 -6.61 -5.20
C GLY A 48 11.91 -5.57 -4.35
N ALA A 49 11.64 -5.91 -3.09
CA ALA A 49 10.90 -5.05 -2.16
C ALA A 49 11.45 -3.62 -2.09
N LYS A 50 12.78 -3.44 -2.11
CA LYS A 50 13.41 -2.10 -2.11
C LYS A 50 13.07 -1.29 -3.37
N SER A 51 13.10 -1.90 -4.55
CA SER A 51 12.76 -1.22 -5.81
C SER A 51 11.29 -0.83 -5.87
N ILE A 52 10.43 -1.64 -5.26
CA ILE A 52 8.99 -1.35 -5.14
C ILE A 52 8.75 -0.20 -4.19
N ASP A 53 9.41 -0.23 -3.03
CA ASP A 53 9.28 0.82 -2.02
C ASP A 53 9.74 2.18 -2.59
N GLU A 54 10.86 2.22 -3.32
CA GLU A 54 11.31 3.40 -4.05
C GLU A 54 10.23 3.94 -5.00
N VAL A 55 9.62 3.07 -5.81
CA VAL A 55 8.55 3.44 -6.74
C VAL A 55 7.32 3.98 -5.99
N LYS A 56 6.89 3.28 -4.94
CA LYS A 56 5.73 3.68 -4.13
C LYS A 56 5.93 5.05 -3.48
N VAL A 57 7.09 5.30 -2.88
CA VAL A 57 7.43 6.58 -2.25
C VAL A 57 7.40 7.71 -3.28
N LYS A 58 7.96 7.50 -4.47
CA LYS A 58 7.97 8.51 -5.56
C LYS A 58 6.58 8.79 -6.09
N LEU A 59 5.78 7.75 -6.32
CA LEU A 59 4.37 7.90 -6.73
C LEU A 59 3.57 8.64 -5.67
N HIS A 60 3.73 8.28 -4.40
CA HIS A 60 3.04 8.92 -3.28
C HIS A 60 3.40 10.41 -3.17
N GLY A 61 4.67 10.78 -3.37
CA GLY A 61 5.09 12.18 -3.43
C GLY A 61 4.41 13.00 -4.53
N MET A 62 3.91 12.35 -5.58
CA MET A 62 3.15 12.95 -6.68
C MET A 62 1.62 12.83 -6.48
N GLY A 63 1.17 12.26 -5.36
CA GLY A 63 -0.25 11.98 -5.09
C GLY A 63 -0.81 10.83 -5.94
N LEU A 64 0.05 9.94 -6.42
CA LEU A 64 -0.29 8.76 -7.21
C LEU A 64 -0.06 7.48 -6.39
N ALA A 65 -0.72 6.39 -6.79
CA ALA A 65 -0.55 5.07 -6.19
C ALA A 65 -0.61 3.99 -7.26
N LEU A 66 0.00 2.83 -7.00
CA LEU A 66 -0.13 1.65 -7.86
C LEU A 66 -1.58 1.12 -7.82
N LYS A 67 -1.99 0.42 -8.88
CA LYS A 67 -3.31 -0.22 -9.00
C LYS A 67 -3.73 -1.06 -7.79
N ASP A 68 -2.78 -1.73 -7.15
CA ASP A 68 -3.06 -2.71 -6.07
C ASP A 68 -3.09 -2.08 -4.67
N SER A 69 -2.67 -0.82 -4.54
CA SER A 69 -2.68 -0.14 -3.24
C SER A 69 -4.13 0.16 -2.85
N PRO A 70 -4.63 -0.34 -1.71
CA PRO A 70 -5.97 -0.01 -1.26
C PRO A 70 -6.07 1.52 -1.10
N PRO A 71 -7.18 2.13 -1.56
CA PRO A 71 -7.39 3.57 -1.39
C PRO A 71 -7.38 3.89 0.12
N GLY A 72 -6.41 4.67 0.56
CA GLY A 72 -6.19 5.00 1.98
C GLY A 72 -4.95 4.37 2.63
N PHE A 73 -4.09 3.66 1.89
CA PHE A 73 -2.77 3.28 2.40
C PHE A 73 -1.84 4.50 2.42
N ASP A 74 -1.74 5.14 3.58
CA ASP A 74 -0.76 6.20 3.85
C ASP A 74 0.52 5.57 4.42
N PRO A 75 1.62 5.48 3.66
CA PRO A 75 2.89 4.96 4.19
C PRO A 75 3.45 5.84 5.33
N SER A 76 2.93 7.06 5.53
CA SER A 76 3.28 7.92 6.67
C SER A 76 2.70 7.42 7.99
N THR A 77 1.64 6.60 7.99
CA THR A 77 1.07 6.04 9.23
C THR A 77 1.81 4.81 9.73
N VAL A 78 2.54 4.10 8.86
CA VAL A 78 3.26 2.86 9.22
C VAL A 78 4.68 3.09 9.75
N VAL A 79 5.24 4.30 9.59
CA VAL A 79 6.58 4.63 10.09
C VAL A 79 6.67 4.65 11.63
N ASN A 80 5.53 4.67 12.34
CA ASN A 80 5.47 4.58 13.80
C ASN A 80 5.05 3.20 14.34
N THR A 81 4.64 2.25 13.51
CA THR A 81 4.10 0.96 14.00
C THR A 81 5.19 -0.08 14.29
N TRP A 82 6.43 0.13 13.82
CA TRP A 82 7.55 -0.80 14.05
C TRP A 82 8.46 -0.34 15.20
N GLY A 83 7.82 0.24 16.24
CA GLY A 83 8.47 0.68 17.47
C GLY A 83 7.78 0.26 18.77
N THR A 84 6.58 -0.34 18.74
CA THR A 84 5.90 -0.81 19.96
C THR A 84 5.05 -2.05 19.67
N ASP A 85 5.42 -3.15 20.30
CA ASP A 85 4.52 -4.27 20.62
C ASP A 85 3.37 -3.74 21.48
N GLU A 86 2.25 -3.35 20.87
CA GLU A 86 0.98 -3.21 21.59
C GLU A 86 -0.20 -3.46 20.64
N THR A 87 -0.78 -4.65 20.83
CA THR A 87 -2.16 -5.09 20.58
C THR A 87 -3.02 -4.30 19.60
N VAL A 88 -3.39 -4.96 18.50
CA VAL A 88 -4.55 -4.65 17.67
C VAL A 88 -5.82 -4.75 18.52
N GLY A 89 -6.33 -3.60 18.97
CA GLY A 89 -7.63 -3.47 19.62
C GLY A 89 -8.74 -3.19 18.61
N THR A 90 -9.08 -4.18 17.79
CA THR A 90 -10.24 -4.13 16.90
C THR A 90 -11.31 -5.10 17.41
N GLU A 91 -12.06 -4.73 18.45
CA GLU A 91 -13.36 -5.36 18.73
C GLU A 91 -14.33 -4.29 19.27
N ALA A 92 -14.99 -3.61 18.34
CA ALA A 92 -16.30 -3.02 18.61
C ALA A 92 -17.31 -4.17 18.69
N LEU A 93 -17.50 -4.71 19.89
CA LEU A 93 -18.67 -5.52 20.22
C LEU A 93 -19.71 -4.57 20.82
N GLU A 94 -20.63 -4.14 19.95
CA GLU A 94 -21.91 -3.58 20.36
C GLU A 94 -22.76 -4.75 20.87
N ASP A 95 -22.91 -4.87 22.20
CA ASP A 95 -23.91 -5.75 22.82
C ASP A 95 -25.00 -4.87 23.45
N ASP A 96 -25.98 -4.54 22.62
CA ASP A 96 -27.26 -3.97 23.03
C ASP A 96 -28.15 -5.09 23.61
N GLY A 97 -28.65 -4.90 24.84
CA GLY A 97 -29.99 -5.38 25.19
C GLY A 97 -30.10 -6.45 26.28
N ASP A 98 -30.43 -5.95 27.47
CA ASP A 98 -31.49 -6.44 28.37
C ASP A 98 -32.28 -7.69 27.94
N ALA A 99 -32.19 -8.75 28.75
CA ALA A 99 -33.27 -9.72 28.90
C ALA A 99 -33.25 -10.29 30.32
N GLY A 100 -33.99 -9.61 31.22
CA GLY A 100 -34.44 -10.22 32.45
C GLY A 100 -35.34 -11.42 32.17
N PHE A 101 -35.08 -12.54 32.83
CA PHE A 101 -36.09 -13.57 33.06
C PHE A 101 -36.05 -13.97 34.54
N ALA A 102 -37.18 -13.74 35.19
CA ALA A 102 -37.53 -14.33 36.46
C ALA A 102 -37.56 -15.87 36.34
N GLU A 103 -37.29 -16.59 37.44
CA GLU A 103 -38.30 -17.37 38.19
C GLU A 103 -37.64 -18.53 39.00
N THR A 104 -37.89 -18.48 40.31
CA THR A 104 -38.26 -19.59 41.24
C THR A 104 -37.38 -20.82 41.49
N GLU A 105 -37.05 -20.92 42.79
CA GLU A 105 -37.22 -22.05 43.72
C GLU A 105 -36.22 -23.23 43.84
N GLN A 106 -35.81 -23.39 45.11
CA GLN A 106 -35.59 -24.60 45.92
C GLN A 106 -34.46 -25.58 45.58
N LEU A 107 -33.43 -25.57 46.45
CA LEU A 107 -33.12 -26.69 47.35
C LEU A 107 -32.28 -26.23 48.56
#